data_AF-A0A5C4L9H0-F1
#
_entry.id   AF-A0A5C4L9H0-F1
#
_cell.length_a   1.000
_cell.length_b   1.000
_cell.length_c   1.000
_cell.angle_alpha   90.00
_cell.angle_beta   90.00
_cell.angle_gamma   90.00
#
_symmetry.space_group_name_H-M   'P 1'
#
loop_
_entity.id
_entity.type
_entity.pdbx_description
1 polymer ?
#
loop_
_entity_poly.entity_id
_entity_poly.type
_entity_poly.pdbx_seq_one_letter_code
_entity_poly.pdbx_strand_id
1 'polypeptide(L)'
;MRDRTVMTLDITALVVGCQQPEYASATTTEVLDCRPMDWQDIIREGRLAKKLSQARLAKEVGTSQATIAKIELKQVESTAHLARLIEVLGLDPALFPDGAQDGRPAQAARQAPMPVPDFARDPAYWAAAAGLVGDVPLFASAEGGEGSLLIERDPIGTVKRPPALQGVKDGYAIYLVGESMSPEFEPGDTLMVNPRLPGLSATPCVFYSGAGDEPRAMVKRLVGSSAEAWRVQQFNPARTFELSRDAWPTCHRIVSKDFRK
;
A
#
# COMPACT_ATOMS: atom_id res chain seq x y z
N MET A 1 -60.31 -34.12 62.13
CA MET A 1 -60.55 -32.89 62.92
C MET A 1 -59.44 -31.91 62.60
N ARG A 2 -59.81 -30.77 62.00
CA ARG A 2 -59.24 -29.41 62.03
C ARG A 2 -57.71 -29.23 62.15
N ASP A 3 -57.04 -28.29 61.53
CA ASP A 3 -57.28 -27.21 60.55
C ASP A 3 -55.97 -26.38 60.59
N ARG A 4 -55.61 -25.68 59.51
CA ARG A 4 -54.78 -24.44 59.45
C ARG A 4 -54.25 -24.29 58.02
N THR A 5 -55.02 -23.66 57.15
CA THR A 5 -55.09 -22.20 56.90
C THR A 5 -53.77 -21.65 56.36
N VAL A 6 -53.72 -21.46 55.04
CA VAL A 6 -52.76 -20.61 54.34
C VAL A 6 -53.51 -19.32 53.98
N MET A 7 -53.10 -18.19 54.58
CA MET A 7 -53.53 -16.85 54.16
C MET A 7 -52.71 -16.42 52.94
N THR A 8 -53.39 -16.39 51.80
CA THR A 8 -53.69 -15.18 51.00
C THR A 8 -52.73 -14.00 51.14
N LEU A 9 -52.17 -13.44 50.06
CA LEU A 9 -52.61 -12.20 49.38
C LEU A 9 -51.37 -11.69 48.59
N ASP A 10 -51.42 -11.06 47.42
CA ASP A 10 -52.50 -10.74 46.50
C ASP A 10 -51.91 -10.01 45.26
N ILE A 11 -52.76 -9.84 44.24
CA ILE A 11 -52.85 -8.67 43.32
C ILE A 11 -51.77 -8.49 42.23
N THR A 12 -52.06 -8.11 40.97
CA THR A 12 -53.26 -7.92 40.14
C THR A 12 -52.78 -7.42 38.76
N ALA A 13 -53.47 -7.80 37.67
CA ALA A 13 -53.98 -6.92 36.58
C ALA A 13 -54.18 -7.74 35.27
N LEU A 14 -55.40 -8.18 34.91
CA LEU A 14 -56.42 -7.51 34.06
C LEU A 14 -55.83 -6.95 32.73
N VAL A 15 -55.98 -7.53 31.52
CA VAL A 15 -57.07 -8.15 30.70
C VAL A 15 -57.53 -7.23 29.54
N VAL A 16 -57.79 -7.86 28.37
CA VAL A 16 -58.45 -7.43 27.10
C VAL A 16 -57.58 -6.58 26.14
N GLY A 17 -57.53 -6.76 24.81
CA GLY A 17 -58.27 -7.51 23.76
C GLY A 17 -57.36 -7.58 22.51
N CYS A 18 -57.69 -8.05 21.30
CA CYS A 18 -58.92 -8.20 20.53
C CYS A 18 -58.70 -9.23 19.39
N GLN A 19 -59.80 -9.90 18.99
CA GLN A 19 -60.20 -10.37 17.64
C GLN A 19 -59.15 -10.89 16.62
N GLN A 20 -59.37 -12.13 16.16
CA GLN A 20 -58.76 -12.72 14.96
C GLN A 20 -59.25 -12.04 13.67
N PRO A 21 -58.42 -12.02 12.61
CA PRO A 21 -58.92 -12.08 11.25
C PRO A 21 -58.44 -13.35 10.52
N GLU A 22 -59.38 -13.96 9.81
CA GLU A 22 -59.16 -14.93 8.73
C GLU A 22 -58.30 -14.32 7.62
N TYR A 23 -57.38 -15.10 7.04
CA TYR A 23 -56.72 -14.74 5.77
C TYR A 23 -56.89 -15.85 4.74
N ALA A 24 -57.52 -15.45 3.63
CA ALA A 24 -57.77 -16.23 2.43
C ALA A 24 -56.48 -16.57 1.68
N SER A 25 -56.52 -17.69 0.94
CA SER A 25 -55.48 -18.14 0.02
C SER A 25 -55.08 -17.04 -0.96
N ALA A 26 -53.83 -16.58 -0.90
CA ALA A 26 -53.24 -15.75 -1.93
C ALA A 26 -52.05 -16.51 -2.53
N THR A 27 -52.20 -16.84 -3.81
CA THR A 27 -51.17 -17.35 -4.71
C THR A 27 -49.87 -16.57 -4.52
N THR A 28 -48.83 -17.22 -4.00
CA THR A 28 -47.47 -16.66 -4.00
C THR A 28 -46.98 -16.61 -5.44
N THR A 29 -47.32 -15.53 -6.14
CA THR A 29 -46.56 -15.09 -7.29
C THR A 29 -45.23 -14.58 -6.74
N GLU A 30 -44.20 -15.43 -6.79
CA GLU A 30 -42.82 -14.95 -6.68
C GLU A 30 -42.59 -13.95 -7.80
N VAL A 31 -42.61 -12.67 -7.46
CA VAL A 31 -42.02 -11.64 -8.30
C VAL A 31 -40.52 -11.87 -8.20
N LEU A 32 -39.97 -12.61 -9.16
CA LEU A 32 -38.53 -12.65 -9.38
C LEU A 32 -38.07 -11.20 -9.53
N ASP A 33 -37.22 -10.78 -8.61
CA ASP A 33 -36.54 -9.49 -8.60
C ASP A 33 -35.68 -9.42 -9.87
N CYS A 34 -36.30 -8.97 -10.97
CA CYS A 34 -35.62 -8.76 -12.24
C CYS A 34 -34.62 -7.64 -11.99
N ARG A 35 -33.36 -8.01 -11.73
CA ARG A 35 -32.23 -7.07 -11.81
C ARG A 35 -32.43 -6.26 -13.09
N PRO A 36 -32.41 -4.91 -13.02
CA PRO A 36 -32.58 -4.10 -14.23
C PRO A 36 -31.48 -4.50 -15.20
N MET A 37 -31.85 -5.22 -16.25
CA MET A 37 -30.94 -5.59 -17.31
C MET A 37 -30.64 -4.35 -18.12
N ASP A 38 -29.35 -4.07 -18.25
CA ASP A 38 -28.91 -3.04 -19.18
C ASP A 38 -29.00 -3.58 -20.60
N TRP A 39 -29.10 -2.71 -21.60
CA TRP A 39 -29.26 -3.16 -22.99
C TRP A 39 -28.06 -3.97 -23.50
N GLN A 40 -26.88 -3.77 -22.90
CA GLN A 40 -25.68 -4.58 -23.14
C GLN A 40 -25.81 -6.00 -22.56
N ASP A 41 -26.53 -6.16 -21.45
CA ASP A 41 -26.83 -7.49 -20.89
C ASP A 41 -27.76 -8.26 -21.84
N ILE A 42 -28.74 -7.57 -22.44
CA ILE A 42 -29.65 -8.15 -23.45
C ILE A 42 -28.86 -8.69 -24.66
N ILE A 43 -27.84 -7.97 -25.13
CA ILE A 43 -26.97 -8.42 -26.23
C ILE A 43 -26.15 -9.65 -25.82
N ARG A 44 -25.60 -9.65 -24.60
CA ARG A 44 -24.82 -10.78 -24.07
C ARG A 44 -25.70 -12.03 -24.00
N GLU A 45 -26.92 -11.90 -23.51
CA GLU A 45 -27.86 -13.00 -23.38
C GLU A 45 -28.33 -13.52 -24.73
N GLY A 46 -28.66 -12.62 -25.68
CA GLY A 46 -29.00 -13.00 -27.05
C GLY A 46 -27.87 -13.80 -27.71
N ARG A 47 -26.61 -13.42 -27.48
CA ARG A 47 -25.44 -14.16 -27.98
C ARG A 47 -25.35 -15.56 -27.36
N LEU A 48 -25.54 -15.68 -26.05
CA LEU A 48 -25.47 -16.95 -25.33
C LEU A 48 -26.62 -17.90 -25.73
N ALA A 49 -27.83 -17.37 -25.89
CA ALA A 49 -28.99 -18.13 -26.35
C ALA A 49 -28.76 -18.75 -27.74
N LYS A 50 -28.09 -18.02 -28.64
CA LYS A 50 -27.69 -18.54 -29.97
C LYS A 50 -26.39 -19.34 -29.96
N LYS A 51 -25.77 -19.58 -28.80
CA LYS A 51 -24.49 -20.30 -28.63
C LYS A 51 -23.36 -19.73 -29.50
N LEU A 52 -23.36 -18.42 -29.73
CA LEU A 52 -22.33 -17.75 -30.52
C LEU A 52 -21.15 -17.34 -29.63
N SER A 53 -19.93 -17.53 -30.14
CA SER A 53 -18.75 -16.91 -29.53
C SER A 53 -18.71 -15.42 -29.87
N GLN A 54 -18.06 -14.59 -29.04
CA GLN A 54 -17.90 -13.16 -29.31
C GLN A 54 -17.22 -12.91 -30.67
N ALA A 55 -16.24 -13.75 -31.05
CA ALA A 55 -15.55 -13.65 -32.33
C ALA A 55 -16.46 -13.95 -33.52
N ARG A 56 -17.35 -14.95 -33.38
CA ARG A 56 -18.31 -15.30 -34.43
C ARG A 56 -19.40 -14.23 -34.58
N LEU A 57 -19.93 -13.73 -33.47
CA LEU A 57 -20.89 -12.62 -33.48
C LEU A 57 -20.26 -11.36 -34.13
N ALA A 58 -19.02 -11.03 -33.77
CA ALA A 58 -18.30 -9.91 -34.36
C ALA A 58 -18.18 -10.04 -35.89
N LYS A 59 -17.90 -11.25 -36.40
CA LYS A 59 -17.83 -11.53 -37.84
C LYS A 59 -19.18 -11.36 -38.53
N GLU A 60 -20.28 -11.82 -37.93
CA GLU A 60 -21.63 -11.70 -38.50
C GLU A 60 -22.18 -10.26 -38.49
N VAL A 61 -21.73 -9.45 -37.53
CA VAL A 61 -22.09 -8.04 -37.38
C VAL A 61 -21.18 -7.11 -38.19
N GLY A 62 -19.99 -7.58 -38.58
CA GLY A 62 -19.00 -6.78 -39.32
C GLY A 62 -18.16 -5.86 -38.43
N THR A 63 -17.85 -6.29 -37.20
CA THR A 63 -17.02 -5.53 -36.24
C THR A 63 -15.90 -6.40 -35.65
N SER A 64 -15.09 -5.84 -34.74
CA SER A 64 -14.02 -6.58 -34.06
C SER A 64 -14.53 -7.33 -32.83
N GLN A 65 -13.89 -8.46 -32.48
CA GLN A 65 -14.20 -9.18 -31.23
C GLN A 65 -14.01 -8.27 -30.00
N ALA A 66 -13.01 -7.39 -30.02
CA ALA A 66 -12.76 -6.42 -28.96
C ALA A 66 -13.93 -5.43 -28.82
N THR A 67 -14.60 -5.04 -29.90
CA THR A 67 -15.79 -4.17 -29.86
C THR A 67 -16.94 -4.88 -29.14
N ILE A 68 -17.22 -6.15 -29.48
CA ILE A 68 -18.26 -6.94 -28.81
C ILE A 68 -17.94 -7.11 -27.31
N ALA A 69 -16.68 -7.39 -26.97
CA ALA A 69 -16.26 -7.49 -25.57
C ALA A 69 -16.46 -6.19 -24.79
N LYS A 70 -16.13 -5.03 -25.39
CA LYS A 70 -16.35 -3.71 -24.76
C LYS A 70 -17.84 -3.41 -24.54
N ILE A 71 -18.70 -3.81 -25.47
CA ILE A 71 -20.15 -3.68 -25.31
C ILE A 71 -20.62 -4.54 -24.14
N GLU A 72 -20.28 -5.83 -24.10
CA GLU A 72 -20.69 -6.74 -23.01
C GLU A 72 -20.12 -6.35 -21.64
N LEU A 73 -18.97 -5.67 -21.60
CA LEU A 73 -18.36 -5.12 -20.38
C LEU A 73 -18.95 -3.76 -19.97
N LYS A 74 -20.02 -3.29 -20.64
CA LYS A 74 -20.68 -1.99 -20.40
C LYS A 74 -19.73 -0.79 -20.52
N GLN A 75 -18.67 -0.91 -21.33
CA GLN A 75 -17.72 0.18 -21.58
C GLN A 75 -18.15 1.08 -22.76
N VAL A 76 -19.34 0.82 -23.30
CA VAL A 76 -19.90 1.51 -24.47
C VAL A 76 -21.35 1.86 -24.16
N GLU A 77 -21.66 3.15 -24.25
CA GLU A 77 -23.01 3.70 -24.04
C GLU A 77 -23.82 3.75 -25.34
N SER A 78 -23.16 3.83 -26.51
CA SER A 78 -23.81 3.73 -27.82
C SER A 78 -22.88 3.11 -28.87
N THR A 79 -23.44 2.36 -29.81
CA THR A 79 -22.68 1.67 -30.87
C THR A 79 -23.38 1.79 -32.21
N ALA A 80 -22.63 2.17 -33.25
CA ALA A 80 -23.12 2.22 -34.63
C ALA A 80 -23.55 0.83 -35.15
N HIS A 81 -23.10 -0.24 -34.48
CA HIS A 81 -23.43 -1.61 -34.83
C HIS A 81 -24.71 -2.13 -34.15
N LEU A 82 -25.43 -1.29 -33.38
CA LEU A 82 -26.57 -1.73 -32.58
C LEU A 82 -27.70 -2.30 -33.45
N ALA A 83 -28.07 -1.61 -34.53
CA ALA A 83 -29.10 -2.06 -35.45
C ALA A 83 -28.78 -3.45 -36.04
N ARG A 84 -27.51 -3.68 -36.40
CA ARG A 84 -27.05 -4.96 -36.94
C ARG A 84 -26.99 -6.06 -35.88
N LEU A 85 -26.63 -5.71 -34.64
CA LEU A 85 -26.66 -6.64 -33.50
C LEU A 85 -28.08 -7.11 -33.20
N ILE A 86 -29.05 -6.19 -33.19
CA ILE A 86 -30.47 -6.49 -32.98
C ILE A 86 -30.97 -7.45 -34.06
N GLU A 87 -30.65 -7.20 -35.33
CA GLU A 87 -31.04 -8.06 -36.44
C GLU A 87 -30.42 -9.46 -36.36
N VAL A 88 -29.09 -9.55 -36.17
CA VAL A 88 -28.37 -10.83 -36.12
C VAL A 88 -28.80 -11.67 -34.92
N LEU A 89 -29.07 -11.02 -33.77
CA LEU A 89 -29.53 -11.69 -32.57
C LEU A 89 -31.05 -11.91 -32.53
N GLY A 90 -31.82 -11.27 -33.41
CA GLY A 90 -33.29 -11.37 -33.44
C GLY A 90 -33.95 -10.77 -32.20
N LEU A 91 -33.41 -9.65 -31.72
CA LEU A 91 -33.89 -8.97 -30.51
C LEU A 91 -34.97 -7.94 -30.87
N ASP A 92 -35.83 -7.59 -29.92
CA ASP A 92 -36.83 -6.53 -30.10
C ASP A 92 -36.17 -5.15 -29.99
N PRO A 93 -36.23 -4.29 -31.03
CA PRO A 93 -35.69 -2.94 -30.99
C PRO A 93 -36.25 -2.07 -29.85
N ALA A 94 -37.47 -2.34 -29.37
CA ALA A 94 -38.10 -1.57 -28.29
C ALA A 94 -37.40 -1.74 -26.92
N LEU A 95 -36.52 -2.75 -26.79
CA LEU A 95 -35.75 -3.02 -25.58
C LEU A 95 -34.50 -2.15 -25.44
N PHE A 96 -34.21 -1.29 -26.42
CA PHE A 96 -32.98 -0.50 -26.48
C PHE A 96 -33.30 0.99 -26.35
N PRO A 97 -32.50 1.77 -25.58
CA PRO A 97 -32.78 3.18 -25.36
C PRO A 97 -32.53 4.03 -26.62
N ASP A 98 -33.36 5.05 -26.81
CA ASP A 98 -33.21 6.06 -27.87
C ASP A 98 -31.84 6.75 -27.72
N GLY A 99 -30.97 6.59 -28.73
CA GLY A 99 -29.60 7.11 -28.74
C GLY A 99 -28.47 6.06 -28.58
N ALA A 100 -28.79 4.80 -28.25
CA ALA A 100 -27.79 3.73 -28.21
C ALA A 100 -27.22 3.37 -29.60
N GLN A 101 -27.81 3.89 -30.68
CA GLN A 101 -27.35 3.70 -32.06
C GLN A 101 -26.26 4.71 -32.50
N ASP A 102 -26.03 5.78 -31.74
CA ASP A 102 -25.25 6.94 -32.22
C ASP A 102 -23.74 6.71 -32.31
N GLY A 103 -23.24 5.52 -31.94
CA GLY A 103 -21.83 5.15 -32.09
C GLY A 103 -20.84 6.05 -31.37
N ARG A 104 -21.31 6.90 -30.44
CA ARG A 104 -20.46 7.70 -29.59
C ARG A 104 -19.79 6.74 -28.61
N PRO A 105 -18.46 6.58 -28.63
CA PRO A 105 -17.79 5.89 -27.55
C PRO A 105 -18.24 6.57 -26.26
N ALA A 106 -18.58 5.79 -25.24
CA ALA A 106 -18.74 6.33 -23.89
C ALA A 106 -17.51 7.20 -23.67
N GLN A 107 -17.68 8.51 -23.56
CA GLN A 107 -16.62 9.33 -23.00
C GLN A 107 -16.50 8.76 -21.61
N ALA A 108 -15.56 7.83 -21.40
CA ALA A 108 -15.12 7.39 -20.10
C ALA A 108 -15.08 8.67 -19.29
N ALA A 109 -16.04 8.81 -18.37
CA ALA A 109 -16.40 10.10 -17.80
C ALA A 109 -15.08 10.80 -17.56
N ARG A 110 -14.80 11.85 -18.35
CA ARG A 110 -13.55 12.58 -18.22
C ARG A 110 -13.69 13.15 -16.83
N GLN A 111 -13.16 12.42 -15.83
CA GLN A 111 -13.03 12.92 -14.49
C GLN A 111 -12.32 14.23 -14.74
N ALA A 112 -13.02 15.34 -14.50
CA ALA A 112 -12.40 16.65 -14.58
C ALA A 112 -11.11 16.50 -13.79
N PRO A 113 -9.94 16.89 -14.33
CA PRO A 113 -8.69 16.72 -13.61
C PRO A 113 -8.93 17.27 -12.22
N MET A 114 -8.90 16.39 -11.21
CA MET A 114 -9.02 16.83 -9.83
C MET A 114 -8.01 17.97 -9.69
N PRO A 115 -8.42 19.16 -9.24
CA PRO A 115 -7.49 20.27 -9.13
C PRO A 115 -6.32 19.79 -8.28
N VAL A 116 -5.14 19.69 -8.89
CA VAL A 116 -3.92 19.34 -8.17
C VAL A 116 -3.79 20.34 -7.03
N PRO A 117 -3.76 19.89 -5.76
CA PRO A 117 -3.62 20.80 -4.64
C PRO A 117 -2.40 21.69 -4.84
N ASP A 118 -2.46 22.96 -4.44
CA ASP A 118 -1.36 23.89 -4.72
C ASP A 118 -0.01 23.44 -4.13
N PHE A 119 -0.02 22.71 -3.00
CA PHE A 119 1.19 22.10 -2.45
C PHE A 119 1.84 21.07 -3.40
N ALA A 120 1.07 20.36 -4.22
CA ALA A 120 1.58 19.38 -5.17
C ALA A 120 2.23 20.03 -6.41
N ARG A 121 2.08 21.36 -6.57
CA ARG A 121 2.76 22.15 -7.62
C ARG A 121 4.12 22.67 -7.18
N ASP A 122 4.41 22.67 -5.89
CA ASP A 122 5.69 23.13 -5.35
C ASP A 122 6.75 22.01 -5.40
N PRO A 123 7.86 22.17 -6.15
CA PRO A 123 8.97 21.22 -6.13
C PRO A 123 9.56 20.99 -4.73
N ALA A 124 9.49 21.99 -3.84
CA ALA A 124 9.98 21.86 -2.46
C ALA A 124 9.14 20.88 -1.63
N TYR A 125 7.83 20.80 -1.88
CA TYR A 125 6.96 19.82 -1.23
C TYR A 125 7.38 18.39 -1.59
N TRP A 126 7.62 18.13 -2.87
CA TRP A 126 8.09 16.82 -3.32
C TRP A 126 9.51 16.51 -2.85
N ALA A 127 10.38 17.52 -2.78
CA ALA A 127 11.70 17.36 -2.20
C ALA A 127 11.63 17.00 -0.70
N ALA A 128 10.73 17.64 0.06
CA ALA A 128 10.52 17.34 1.48
C ALA A 128 9.91 15.94 1.68
N ALA A 129 8.87 15.61 0.90
CA ALA A 129 8.23 14.30 0.92
C ALA A 129 9.20 13.17 0.50
N ALA A 130 10.14 13.47 -0.41
CA ALA A 130 11.20 12.55 -0.80
C ALA A 130 12.38 12.52 0.20
N GLY A 131 12.33 13.30 1.29
CA GLY A 131 13.39 13.36 2.30
C GLY A 131 14.70 13.97 1.79
N LEU A 132 14.63 14.88 0.80
CA LEU A 132 15.79 15.60 0.24
C LEU A 132 16.09 16.90 0.99
N VAL A 133 15.09 17.45 1.69
CA VAL A 133 15.18 18.67 2.51
C VAL A 133 14.52 18.44 3.88
N GLY A 134 14.84 19.29 4.85
CA GLY A 134 14.37 19.15 6.23
C GLY A 134 15.34 18.37 7.12
N ASP A 135 14.91 18.06 8.34
CA ASP A 135 15.72 17.34 9.33
C ASP A 135 15.91 15.85 8.92
N VAL A 136 16.89 15.18 9.52
CA VAL A 136 17.16 13.75 9.29
C VAL A 136 16.72 12.92 10.50
N PRO A 137 16.21 11.69 10.29
CA PRO A 137 15.81 10.81 11.40
C PRO A 137 17.02 10.42 12.24
N LEU A 138 16.83 10.39 13.56
CA LEU A 138 17.81 9.96 14.55
C LEU A 138 17.44 8.57 15.07
N PHE A 139 18.36 7.63 14.94
CA PHE A 139 18.22 6.27 15.47
C PHE A 139 19.06 6.11 16.74
N ALA A 140 18.51 5.43 17.74
CA ALA A 140 19.29 4.98 18.89
C ALA A 140 20.13 3.76 18.50
N SER A 141 21.32 3.66 19.08
CA SER A 141 22.10 2.43 19.11
C SER A 141 22.20 1.91 20.53
N ALA A 142 22.13 0.59 20.69
CA ALA A 142 22.46 -0.11 21.93
C ALA A 142 23.68 -1.00 21.70
N GLU A 143 24.45 -1.29 22.74
CA GLU A 143 25.59 -2.19 22.62
C GLU A 143 25.10 -3.63 22.39
N GLY A 144 25.44 -4.18 21.22
CA GLY A 144 25.32 -5.61 20.93
C GLY A 144 26.67 -6.26 21.17
N GLY A 145 26.72 -7.39 21.88
CA GLY A 145 27.98 -8.06 22.22
C GLY A 145 29.01 -8.16 21.07
N GLU A 146 30.29 -8.28 21.43
CA GLU A 146 31.44 -8.30 20.49
C GLU A 146 31.62 -7.00 19.67
N GLY A 147 31.24 -5.85 20.23
CA GLY A 147 31.46 -4.53 19.60
C GLY A 147 30.51 -4.26 18.42
N SER A 148 29.40 -4.99 18.36
CA SER A 148 28.27 -4.69 17.50
C SER A 148 27.32 -3.69 18.18
N LEU A 149 26.44 -3.11 17.39
CA LEU A 149 25.41 -2.18 17.83
C LEU A 149 24.07 -2.73 17.36
N LEU A 150 23.08 -2.73 18.24
CA LEU A 150 21.70 -2.93 17.84
C LEU A 150 21.11 -1.56 17.52
N ILE A 151 20.67 -1.35 16.28
CA ILE A 151 20.05 -0.10 15.86
C ILE A 151 18.54 -0.24 15.99
N GLU A 152 17.87 0.68 16.68
CA GLU A 152 16.41 0.61 16.75
C GLU A 152 15.78 0.75 15.34
N ARG A 153 14.69 0.02 15.09
CA ARG A 153 13.99 0.06 13.80
C ARG A 153 13.30 1.40 13.57
N ASP A 154 12.78 1.98 14.64
CA ASP A 154 12.07 3.25 14.63
C ASP A 154 12.99 4.39 15.08
N PRO A 155 12.88 5.58 14.47
CA PRO A 155 13.66 6.73 14.88
C PRO A 155 13.18 7.26 16.24
N ILE A 156 14.13 7.56 17.13
CA ILE A 156 13.87 8.17 18.45
C ILE A 156 13.67 9.68 18.37
N GLY A 157 13.92 10.29 17.21
CA GLY A 157 13.76 11.72 16.99
C GLY A 157 14.29 12.17 15.64
N THR A 158 14.57 13.46 15.54
CA THR A 158 15.16 14.08 14.34
C THR A 158 16.26 15.06 14.72
N VAL A 159 17.26 15.20 13.84
CA VAL A 159 18.37 16.15 14.00
C VAL A 159 18.51 17.03 12.77
N LYS A 160 19.10 18.21 12.95
CA LYS A 160 19.30 19.17 11.87
C LYS A 160 20.17 18.55 10.79
N ARG A 161 19.73 18.63 9.53
CA ARG A 161 20.47 18.07 8.40
C ARG A 161 21.76 18.87 8.16
N PRO A 162 22.95 18.25 8.30
CA PRO A 162 24.21 18.94 8.05
C PRO A 162 24.35 19.28 6.56
N PRO A 163 25.22 20.24 6.20
CA PRO A 163 25.50 20.58 4.80
C PRO A 163 25.86 19.36 3.94
N ALA A 164 26.57 18.38 4.51
CA ALA A 164 26.97 17.15 3.82
C ALA A 164 25.81 16.19 3.45
N LEU A 165 24.62 16.38 4.02
CA LEU A 165 23.41 15.59 3.74
C LEU A 165 22.33 16.37 2.99
N GLN A 166 22.58 17.63 2.60
CA GLN A 166 21.63 18.43 1.82
C GLN A 166 21.37 17.79 0.46
N GLY A 167 20.10 17.57 0.11
CA GLY A 167 19.70 16.88 -1.13
C GLY A 167 20.00 15.38 -1.16
N VAL A 168 20.54 14.80 -0.08
CA VAL A 168 20.82 13.37 0.01
C VAL A 168 19.54 12.64 0.41
N LYS A 169 19.10 11.73 -0.45
CA LYS A 169 17.98 10.84 -0.15
C LYS A 169 18.39 9.79 0.90
N ASP A 170 17.50 9.55 1.86
CA ASP A 170 17.66 8.53 2.90
C ASP A 170 18.84 8.79 3.84
N GLY A 171 19.34 10.03 3.95
CA GLY A 171 20.34 10.41 4.95
C GLY A 171 19.76 10.34 6.36
N TYR A 172 20.55 9.85 7.33
CA TYR A 172 20.08 9.62 8.70
C TYR A 172 21.19 9.84 9.72
N ALA A 173 20.82 9.87 11.00
CA ALA A 173 21.74 10.01 12.11
C ALA A 173 21.66 8.82 13.08
N ILE A 174 22.77 8.49 13.72
CA ILE A 174 22.85 7.48 14.79
C ILE A 174 23.36 8.15 16.05
N TYR A 175 22.65 7.99 17.17
CA TYR A 175 23.18 8.27 18.49
C TYR A 175 24.07 7.12 18.94
N LEU A 176 25.38 7.35 19.04
CA LEU A 176 26.36 6.30 19.33
C LEU A 176 26.44 6.01 20.83
N VAL A 177 26.24 4.76 21.23
CA VAL A 177 26.47 4.30 22.62
C VAL A 177 27.78 3.51 22.77
N GLY A 178 28.24 2.84 21.71
CA GLY A 178 29.41 1.96 21.80
C GLY A 178 30.76 2.69 21.84
N GLU A 179 31.71 2.12 22.57
CA GLU A 179 33.05 2.70 22.81
C GLU A 179 34.12 2.27 21.79
N SER A 180 33.81 1.32 20.90
CA SER A 180 34.81 0.65 20.05
C SER A 180 35.64 1.57 19.13
N MET A 181 35.15 2.79 18.91
CA MET A 181 35.74 3.79 18.04
C MET A 181 36.35 4.98 18.78
N SER A 182 36.39 4.97 20.12
CA SER A 182 37.11 6.01 20.88
C SER A 182 38.62 5.95 20.55
N PRO A 183 39.29 7.08 20.28
CA PRO A 183 38.82 8.47 20.45
C PRO A 183 38.22 9.14 19.20
N GLU A 184 38.09 8.44 18.07
CA GLU A 184 37.50 9.03 16.84
C GLU A 184 36.01 9.37 17.07
N PHE A 185 35.28 8.43 17.68
CA PHE A 185 33.89 8.63 18.12
C PHE A 185 33.72 8.20 19.57
N GLU A 186 33.12 9.09 20.35
CA GLU A 186 32.86 8.87 21.77
C GLU A 186 31.39 8.46 21.99
N PRO A 187 31.08 7.67 23.02
CA PRO A 187 29.70 7.50 23.45
C PRO A 187 29.02 8.85 23.69
N GLY A 188 27.81 8.98 23.14
CA GLY A 188 27.01 10.20 23.11
C GLY A 188 27.19 11.06 21.85
N ASP A 189 28.19 10.77 21.00
CA ASP A 189 28.32 11.45 19.70
C ASP A 189 27.14 11.08 18.79
N THR A 190 26.68 12.05 17.98
CA THR A 190 25.68 11.82 16.94
C THR A 190 26.35 11.75 15.58
N LEU A 191 26.27 10.59 14.93
CA LEU A 191 26.94 10.32 13.65
C LEU A 191 25.98 10.54 12.49
N MET A 192 26.36 11.37 11.53
CA MET A 192 25.57 11.66 10.33
C MET A 192 26.02 10.74 9.20
N VAL A 193 25.08 9.98 8.65
CA VAL A 193 25.34 8.88 7.73
C VAL A 193 24.72 9.16 6.36
N ASN A 194 25.53 8.96 5.32
CA ASN A 194 25.08 9.00 3.93
C ASN A 194 25.13 7.59 3.33
N PRO A 195 23.96 6.95 3.10
CA PRO A 195 23.92 5.59 2.55
C PRO A 195 24.19 5.53 1.03
N ARG A 196 24.19 6.67 0.33
CA ARG A 196 24.36 6.74 -1.12
C ARG A 196 25.83 6.84 -1.54
N LEU A 197 26.72 7.12 -0.60
CA LEU A 197 28.14 7.26 -0.87
C LEU A 197 28.85 5.91 -0.68
N PRO A 198 29.72 5.51 -1.61
CA PRO A 198 30.54 4.32 -1.42
C PRO A 198 31.52 4.53 -0.27
N GLY A 199 31.83 3.43 0.43
CA GLY A 199 32.92 3.40 1.40
C GLY A 199 34.26 3.70 0.73
N LEU A 200 35.03 4.61 1.32
CA LEU A 200 36.39 4.94 0.87
C LEU A 200 37.40 4.44 1.90
N SER A 201 38.62 4.13 1.44
CA SER A 201 39.70 3.80 2.37
C SER A 201 39.96 4.97 3.33
N ALA A 202 40.32 4.62 4.56
CA ALA A 202 40.52 5.50 5.70
C ALA A 202 39.29 6.33 6.10
N THR A 203 38.07 5.95 5.71
CA THR A 203 36.83 6.65 6.12
C THR A 203 36.00 5.85 7.14
N PRO A 204 35.38 6.51 8.12
CA PRO A 204 34.47 5.87 9.05
C PRO A 204 33.17 5.47 8.35
N CYS A 205 32.73 4.23 8.59
CA CYS A 205 31.52 3.66 8.00
C CYS A 205 30.70 2.89 9.03
N VAL A 206 29.41 2.76 8.75
CA VAL A 206 28.48 1.87 9.44
C VAL A 206 28.26 0.65 8.57
N PHE A 207 28.53 -0.53 9.11
CA PHE A 207 28.32 -1.81 8.46
C PHE A 207 27.07 -2.45 9.03
N TYR A 208 26.13 -2.90 8.20
CA TYR A 208 24.93 -3.60 8.67
C TYR A 208 25.01 -5.09 8.37
N SER A 209 24.55 -5.88 9.34
CA SER A 209 24.40 -7.32 9.18
C SER A 209 23.29 -7.63 8.17
N GLY A 210 23.56 -8.58 7.27
CA GLY A 210 22.56 -9.18 6.38
C GLY A 210 21.82 -10.34 7.02
N ALA A 211 22.29 -10.81 8.19
CA ALA A 211 21.77 -11.98 8.89
C ALA A 211 21.11 -11.58 10.23
N GLY A 212 19.93 -12.16 10.50
CA GLY A 212 19.18 -12.01 11.76
C GLY A 212 17.86 -11.25 11.62
N ASP A 213 16.96 -11.45 12.59
CA ASP A 213 15.71 -10.67 12.71
C ASP A 213 15.98 -9.29 13.34
N GLU A 214 17.09 -9.13 14.05
CA GLU A 214 17.47 -7.87 14.67
C GLU A 214 18.49 -7.09 13.81
N PRO A 215 18.24 -5.80 13.53
CA PRO A 215 19.16 -4.95 12.75
C PRO A 215 20.45 -4.65 13.52
N ARG A 216 21.46 -5.50 13.33
CA ARG A 216 22.80 -5.32 13.88
C ARG A 216 23.66 -4.46 12.96
N ALA A 217 24.43 -3.56 13.55
CA ALA A 217 25.36 -2.69 12.88
C ALA A 217 26.73 -2.69 13.57
N MET A 218 27.77 -2.22 12.88
CA MET A 218 29.09 -1.95 13.46
C MET A 218 29.60 -0.61 12.91
N VAL A 219 30.03 0.28 13.80
CA VAL A 219 30.77 1.48 13.38
C VAL A 219 32.25 1.17 13.41
N LYS A 220 32.92 1.28 12.26
CA LYS A 220 34.36 0.98 12.10
C LYS A 220 34.98 1.88 11.03
N ARG A 221 36.30 2.03 11.05
CA ARG A 221 37.04 2.71 9.98
C ARG A 221 37.36 1.73 8.85
N LEU A 222 36.91 2.01 7.64
CA LEU A 222 37.22 1.20 6.47
C LEU A 222 38.68 1.43 6.06
N VAL A 223 39.51 0.39 6.08
CA VAL A 223 40.92 0.46 5.66
C VAL A 223 41.08 -0.02 4.22
N GLY A 224 40.32 -1.04 3.83
CA GLY A 224 40.33 -1.57 2.48
C GLY A 224 39.07 -2.36 2.18
N SER A 225 38.79 -2.57 0.90
CA SER A 225 37.64 -3.33 0.43
C SER A 225 38.10 -4.30 -0.66
N SER A 226 37.70 -5.56 -0.55
CA SER A 226 37.80 -6.56 -1.62
C SER A 226 36.40 -6.97 -2.08
N ALA A 227 36.31 -7.91 -3.03
CA ALA A 227 35.04 -8.49 -3.47
C ALA A 227 34.39 -9.37 -2.39
N GLU A 228 35.16 -9.89 -1.44
CA GLU A 228 34.72 -10.87 -0.45
C GLU A 228 34.58 -10.27 0.96
N ALA A 229 35.39 -9.26 1.30
CA ALA A 229 35.44 -8.72 2.65
C ALA A 229 35.71 -7.21 2.71
N TRP A 230 35.29 -6.62 3.83
CA TRP A 230 35.70 -5.29 4.28
C TRP A 230 36.83 -5.43 5.29
N ARG A 231 37.97 -4.82 5.02
CA ARG A 231 39.05 -4.70 6.00
C ARG A 231 38.82 -3.45 6.83
N VAL A 232 38.56 -3.62 8.11
CA VAL A 232 38.14 -2.55 9.02
C VAL A 232 39.08 -2.42 10.20
N GLN A 233 39.11 -1.23 10.78
CA GLN A 233 39.87 -0.90 11.98
C GLN A 233 38.91 -0.37 13.05
N GLN A 234 39.12 -0.84 14.27
CA GLN A 234 38.59 -0.25 15.49
C GLN A 234 39.72 0.32 16.33
N PHE A 235 39.39 1.24 17.23
CA PHE A 235 40.39 1.93 18.07
C PHE A 235 40.40 1.46 19.53
N ASN A 236 39.29 0.90 20.01
CA ASN A 236 39.19 0.43 21.39
C ASN A 236 38.56 -0.97 21.49
N PRO A 237 39.31 -2.03 21.83
CA PRO A 237 40.78 -2.08 21.80
C PRO A 237 41.30 -2.00 20.37
N ALA A 238 42.45 -1.35 20.14
CA ALA A 238 43.00 -1.13 18.80
C ALA A 238 43.22 -2.45 18.05
N ARG A 239 42.48 -2.65 16.96
CA ARG A 239 42.54 -3.88 16.17
C ARG A 239 42.12 -3.62 14.73
N THR A 240 42.75 -4.34 13.81
CA THR A 240 42.33 -4.44 12.41
C THR A 240 41.88 -5.87 12.14
N PHE A 241 40.73 -6.03 11.51
CA PHE A 241 40.14 -7.33 11.19
C PHE A 241 39.27 -7.24 9.95
N GLU A 242 38.72 -8.36 9.51
CA GLU A 242 37.93 -8.46 8.28
C GLU A 242 36.47 -8.80 8.60
N LEU A 243 35.56 -8.16 7.88
CA LEU A 243 34.13 -8.46 7.88
C LEU A 243 33.78 -9.09 6.53
N SER A 244 33.23 -10.30 6.53
CA SER A 244 32.71 -10.92 5.32
C SER A 244 31.55 -10.09 4.75
N ARG A 245 31.53 -9.87 3.44
CA ARG A 245 30.42 -9.20 2.74
C ARG A 245 29.12 -10.01 2.74
N ASP A 246 29.20 -11.32 2.93
CA ASP A 246 28.01 -12.17 3.07
C ASP A 246 27.27 -11.86 4.38
N ALA A 247 28.03 -11.78 5.48
CA ALA A 247 27.48 -11.41 6.78
C ALA A 247 27.18 -9.91 6.90
N TRP A 248 28.00 -9.05 6.28
CA TRP A 248 27.93 -7.58 6.36
C TRP A 248 27.84 -6.95 4.96
N PRO A 249 26.72 -7.11 4.25
CA PRO A 249 26.59 -6.69 2.85
C PRO A 249 26.56 -5.17 2.66
N THR A 250 26.10 -4.45 3.67
CA THR A 250 25.82 -3.01 3.55
C THR A 250 26.87 -2.19 4.29
N CYS A 251 27.40 -1.17 3.60
CA CYS A 251 28.37 -0.21 4.12
C CYS A 251 27.88 1.21 3.82
N HIS A 252 27.56 1.97 4.86
CA HIS A 252 27.14 3.37 4.76
C HIS A 252 28.21 4.30 5.31
N ARG A 253 28.49 5.41 4.61
CA ARG A 253 29.59 6.29 4.99
C ARG A 253 29.16 7.33 6.02
N ILE A 254 29.95 7.51 7.07
CA ILE A 254 29.77 8.61 8.03
C ILE A 254 30.41 9.86 7.43
N VAL A 255 29.64 10.94 7.35
CA VAL A 255 30.06 12.19 6.68
C VAL A 255 30.36 13.32 7.65
N SER A 256 29.74 13.32 8.82
CA SER A 256 30.01 14.29 9.89
C SER A 256 29.59 13.72 11.24
N LYS A 257 30.05 14.34 12.32
CA LYS A 257 29.60 14.06 13.68
C LYS A 257 29.23 15.35 14.40
N ASP A 258 28.24 15.26 15.28
CA ASP A 258 28.00 16.25 16.31
C ASP A 258 28.50 15.67 17.63
N PHE A 259 29.26 16.48 18.37
CA PHE A 259 29.80 16.09 19.66
C PHE A 259 28.67 15.94 20.69
N ARG A 260 28.85 15.00 21.64
CA ARG A 260 27.99 14.89 22.82
C ARG A 260 27.78 16.27 23.48
N LYS A 261 26.52 16.58 23.79
CA LYS A 261 26.14 17.82 24.47
C LYS A 261 26.43 17.78 25.96
#